data_AF-W7J5F5-F1
#
_entry.id   AF-W7J5F5-F1
#
_cell.length_a   1.000
_cell.length_b   1.000
_cell.length_c   1.000
_cell.angle_alpha   90.00
_cell.angle_beta   90.00
_cell.angle_gamma   90.00
#
_symmetry.space_group_name_H-M   'P 1'
#
loop_
_entity.id
_entity.type
_entity.pdbx_description
1 polymer ?
#
loop_
_entity_poly.entity_id
_entity_poly.type
_entity_poly.pdbx_seq_one_letter_code
_entity_poly.pdbx_strand_id
1 'polypeptide(L)'
;MNGDRHVLLFSAEEVARGQVPAEHAAVLRTVLDWSEEFLVSPHPDLGRTGPVCPYTQSSLRKGLYHLAVTRTGDLGATVAALRSWYERFAADLSDADRELLTILVALPHLDHTDSTELDAVQRAAKDEFVAEGLMIGQFHPVCAEPGLWNDDFRPLVSPVPLLAIRQMLVFDLLFVVDDEAHLDSYLRRFAPAIPSRVRDLLTVRLRPTGVPGVPVGVTA
;
A
#
# COMPACT_ATOMS: atom_id res chain seq x y z
N MET A 1 -13.93 -19.98 -2.66
CA MET A 1 -13.20 -20.41 -3.87
C MET A 1 -11.72 -20.55 -3.49
N ASN A 2 -11.16 -21.77 -3.46
CA ASN A 2 -9.77 -22.06 -3.05
C ASN A 2 -9.02 -22.80 -4.17
N GLY A 3 -8.86 -22.14 -5.34
CA GLY A 3 -8.21 -22.73 -6.52
C GLY A 3 -6.71 -22.42 -6.66
N ASP A 4 -6.17 -21.55 -5.81
CA ASP A 4 -4.76 -21.16 -5.85
C ASP A 4 -3.95 -22.00 -4.85
N ARG A 5 -2.84 -22.57 -5.32
CA ARG A 5 -1.96 -23.40 -4.49
C ARG A 5 -1.02 -22.57 -3.62
N HIS A 6 -0.86 -21.28 -3.91
CA HIS A 6 0.13 -20.42 -3.27
C HIS A 6 -0.45 -19.52 -2.19
N VAL A 7 -1.73 -19.12 -2.27
CA VAL A 7 -2.37 -18.27 -1.25
C VAL A 7 -3.76 -18.75 -0.87
N LEU A 8 -4.15 -18.54 0.39
CA LEU A 8 -5.54 -18.55 0.83
C LEU A 8 -6.01 -17.12 0.96
N LEU A 9 -7.20 -16.80 0.47
CA LEU A 9 -7.74 -15.45 0.46
C LEU A 9 -9.13 -15.45 1.10
N PHE A 10 -9.37 -14.44 1.94
CA PHE A 10 -10.59 -14.23 2.70
C PHE A 10 -11.04 -12.78 2.57
N SER A 11 -12.35 -12.53 2.60
CA SER A 11 -12.86 -11.18 2.84
C SER A 11 -12.62 -10.75 4.29
N ALA A 12 -12.56 -9.44 4.54
CA ALA A 12 -12.55 -8.92 5.91
C ALA A 12 -13.72 -9.46 6.75
N GLU A 13 -14.88 -9.68 6.13
CA GLU A 13 -16.08 -10.20 6.78
C GLU A 13 -15.94 -11.69 7.19
N GLU A 14 -15.34 -12.52 6.34
CA GLU A 14 -15.03 -13.92 6.66
C GLU A 14 -14.03 -14.00 7.83
N VAL A 15 -12.97 -13.17 7.78
CA VAL A 15 -12.03 -13.05 8.90
C VAL A 15 -12.77 -12.62 10.16
N ALA A 16 -13.61 -11.58 10.07
CA ALA A 16 -14.40 -11.03 11.18
C ALA A 16 -15.29 -12.07 11.86
N ARG A 17 -15.87 -13.00 11.09
CA ARG A 17 -16.71 -14.09 11.61
C ARG A 17 -15.94 -15.33 12.05
N GLY A 18 -14.61 -15.34 11.92
CA GLY A 18 -13.79 -16.52 12.19
C GLY A 18 -13.99 -17.65 11.17
N GLN A 19 -14.44 -17.32 9.96
CA GLN A 19 -14.65 -18.27 8.85
C GLN A 19 -13.34 -18.53 8.10
N VAL A 20 -12.27 -18.79 8.85
CA VAL A 20 -10.91 -19.00 8.35
C VAL A 20 -10.28 -20.22 9.05
N PRO A 21 -9.27 -20.88 8.46
CA PRO A 21 -8.57 -21.98 9.12
C PRO A 21 -7.98 -21.54 10.47
N ALA A 22 -8.11 -22.40 11.50
CA ALA A 22 -7.72 -22.08 12.87
C ALA A 22 -6.23 -21.68 12.98
N GLU A 23 -5.35 -22.30 12.19
CA GLU A 23 -3.92 -22.00 12.13
C GLU A 23 -3.59 -20.59 11.64
N HIS A 24 -4.51 -19.94 10.92
CA HIS A 24 -4.34 -18.57 10.39
C HIS A 24 -5.24 -17.54 11.07
N ALA A 25 -6.18 -17.98 11.91
CA ALA A 25 -7.19 -17.11 12.50
C ALA A 25 -6.58 -15.96 13.31
N ALA A 26 -5.55 -16.24 14.11
CA ALA A 26 -4.91 -15.23 14.96
C ALA A 26 -4.18 -14.14 14.15
N VAL A 27 -3.42 -14.53 13.12
CA VAL A 27 -2.69 -13.56 12.29
C VAL A 27 -3.64 -12.72 11.45
N LEU A 28 -4.64 -13.35 10.81
CA LEU A 28 -5.64 -12.63 10.01
C LEU A 28 -6.45 -11.66 10.86
N ARG A 29 -6.80 -12.07 12.09
CA ARG A 29 -7.45 -11.21 13.07
C ARG A 29 -6.58 -10.00 13.42
N THR A 30 -5.32 -10.24 13.75
CA THR A 30 -4.36 -9.18 14.12
C THR A 30 -4.23 -8.13 13.02
N VAL A 31 -4.17 -8.56 11.75
CA VAL A 31 -4.08 -7.65 10.61
C VAL A 31 -5.38 -6.90 10.37
N LEU A 32 -6.52 -7.57 10.50
CA LEU A 32 -7.82 -6.91 10.36
C LEU A 32 -8.02 -5.85 11.46
N ASP A 33 -7.76 -6.20 12.72
CA ASP A 33 -7.92 -5.28 13.85
C ASP A 33 -6.98 -4.07 13.70
N TRP A 34 -5.71 -4.28 13.31
CA TRP A 34 -4.79 -3.18 12.98
C TRP A 34 -5.33 -2.29 11.85
N SER A 35 -5.95 -2.88 10.83
CA SER A 35 -6.53 -2.14 9.71
C SER A 35 -7.73 -1.31 10.13
N GLU A 36 -8.58 -1.85 11.01
CA GLU A 36 -9.79 -1.21 11.55
C GLU A 36 -9.51 -0.21 12.67
N GLU A 37 -8.32 -0.25 13.28
CA GLU A 37 -7.94 0.66 14.36
C GLU A 37 -6.99 1.74 13.87
N PHE A 38 -5.88 1.37 13.24
CA PHE A 38 -4.82 2.30 12.87
C PHE A 38 -5.09 2.97 11.52
N LEU A 39 -5.36 2.18 10.47
CA LEU A 39 -5.44 2.73 9.11
C LEU A 39 -6.66 3.65 8.91
N VAL A 40 -7.77 3.38 9.59
CA VAL A 40 -9.00 4.19 9.47
C VAL A 40 -9.08 5.36 10.46
N SER A 41 -8.11 5.49 11.37
CA SER A 41 -8.10 6.54 12.39
C SER A 41 -7.18 7.70 12.01
N PRO A 42 -7.49 8.93 12.46
CA PRO A 42 -6.53 10.03 12.38
C PRO A 42 -5.34 9.79 13.32
N HIS A 43 -4.18 10.37 13.00
CA HIS A 43 -3.00 10.33 13.84
C HIS A 43 -2.41 11.73 14.03
N PRO A 44 -2.03 12.15 15.25
CA PRO A 44 -1.49 13.50 15.51
C PRO A 44 -0.25 13.80 14.66
N ASP A 45 0.60 12.79 14.47
CA ASP A 45 1.84 12.93 13.70
C ASP A 45 1.65 12.71 12.18
N LEU A 46 0.41 12.52 11.68
CA LEU A 46 0.18 12.26 10.25
C LEU A 46 0.59 13.43 9.35
N GLY A 47 0.61 14.66 9.88
CA GLY A 47 0.88 15.88 9.11
C GLY A 47 -0.30 16.40 8.27
N ARG A 48 -1.46 15.71 8.30
CA ARG A 48 -2.72 16.16 7.70
C ARG A 48 -3.92 15.68 8.52
N THR A 49 -5.09 16.28 8.27
CA THR A 49 -6.36 15.80 8.84
C THR A 49 -6.84 14.50 8.19
N GLY A 50 -7.71 13.78 8.89
CA GLY A 50 -8.34 12.55 8.40
C GLY A 50 -7.52 11.29 8.73
N PRO A 51 -7.94 10.13 8.20
CA PRO A 51 -7.35 8.85 8.57
C PRO A 51 -5.94 8.65 8.01
N VAL A 52 -5.15 7.76 8.62
CA VAL A 52 -3.83 7.34 8.11
C VAL A 52 -3.95 6.90 6.64
N CYS A 53 -4.88 5.99 6.34
CA CYS A 53 -5.24 5.60 4.98
C CYS A 53 -6.66 6.08 4.63
N PRO A 54 -6.84 6.95 3.62
CA PRO A 54 -8.16 7.46 3.23
C PRO A 54 -9.04 6.43 2.50
N TYR A 55 -8.49 5.28 2.11
CA TYR A 55 -9.20 4.26 1.32
C TYR A 55 -9.69 3.06 2.15
N THR A 56 -8.99 2.72 3.24
CA THR A 56 -9.26 1.49 4.02
C THR A 56 -10.70 1.39 4.49
N GLN A 57 -11.25 2.46 5.07
CA GLN A 57 -12.63 2.43 5.61
C GLN A 57 -13.66 2.18 4.50
N SER A 58 -13.49 2.78 3.33
CA SER A 58 -14.41 2.59 2.20
C SER A 58 -14.25 1.22 1.56
N SER A 59 -13.02 0.71 1.48
CA SER A 59 -12.71 -0.65 1.03
C SER A 59 -13.38 -1.71 1.92
N LEU A 60 -13.22 -1.60 3.24
CA LEU A 60 -13.86 -2.47 4.24
C LEU A 60 -15.38 -2.46 4.11
N ARG A 61 -16.01 -1.27 4.06
CA ARG A 61 -17.47 -1.13 3.94
C ARG A 61 -18.05 -1.73 2.67
N LYS A 62 -17.29 -1.73 1.57
CA LYS A 62 -17.72 -2.32 0.29
C LYS A 62 -17.36 -3.80 0.14
N GLY A 63 -16.68 -4.39 1.13
CA GLY A 63 -16.21 -5.77 1.03
C GLY A 63 -15.09 -5.96 0.00
N LEU A 64 -14.32 -4.90 -0.29
CA LEU A 64 -13.23 -4.87 -1.27
C LEU A 64 -11.84 -4.94 -0.60
N TYR A 65 -11.83 -5.15 0.72
CA TYR A 65 -10.63 -5.34 1.52
C TYR A 65 -10.44 -6.84 1.79
N HIS A 66 -9.45 -7.43 1.14
CA HIS A 66 -9.17 -8.86 1.22
C HIS A 66 -7.88 -9.12 1.99
N LEU A 67 -7.92 -10.14 2.83
CA LEU A 67 -6.77 -10.63 3.57
C LEU A 67 -6.38 -12.01 3.04
N ALA A 68 -5.09 -12.24 2.90
CA ALA A 68 -4.53 -13.49 2.42
C ALA A 68 -3.43 -14.00 3.36
N VAL A 69 -3.13 -15.28 3.26
CA VAL A 69 -1.94 -15.91 3.83
C VAL A 69 -1.26 -16.75 2.76
N THR A 70 0.06 -16.81 2.80
CA THR A 70 0.79 -17.69 1.89
C THR A 70 0.74 -19.15 2.33
N ARG A 71 0.75 -20.05 1.35
CA ARG A 71 0.85 -21.51 1.49
C ARG A 71 2.21 -22.05 1.04
N THR A 72 3.12 -21.16 0.67
CA THR A 72 4.45 -21.47 0.14
C THR A 72 5.49 -20.58 0.83
N GLY A 73 6.74 -21.05 0.92
CA GLY A 73 7.87 -20.21 1.32
C GLY A 73 8.42 -19.36 0.16
N ASP A 74 7.90 -19.55 -1.06
CA ASP A 74 8.29 -18.77 -2.23
C ASP A 74 7.49 -17.46 -2.29
N LEU A 75 8.13 -16.36 -1.90
CA LEU A 75 7.52 -15.03 -1.93
C LEU A 75 7.24 -14.54 -3.37
N GLY A 76 8.05 -14.93 -4.35
CA GLY A 76 7.81 -14.58 -5.75
C GLY A 76 6.53 -15.23 -6.28
N ALA A 77 6.34 -16.53 -5.99
CA ALA A 77 5.10 -17.23 -6.31
C ALA A 77 3.90 -16.65 -5.56
N THR A 78 4.10 -16.20 -4.31
CA THR A 78 3.07 -15.49 -3.53
C THR A 78 2.65 -14.20 -4.22
N VAL A 79 3.59 -13.36 -4.64
CA VAL A 79 3.32 -12.09 -5.34
C VAL A 79 2.58 -12.33 -6.66
N ALA A 80 3.04 -13.28 -7.47
CA ALA A 80 2.37 -13.64 -8.72
C ALA A 80 0.92 -14.11 -8.51
N ALA A 81 0.68 -14.89 -7.46
CA ALA A 81 -0.66 -15.35 -7.09
C ALA A 81 -1.56 -14.19 -6.66
N LEU A 82 -1.05 -13.24 -5.86
CA LEU A 82 -1.81 -12.07 -5.45
C LEU A 82 -2.18 -11.18 -6.64
N ARG A 83 -1.24 -10.99 -7.59
CA ARG A 83 -1.51 -10.27 -8.84
C ARG A 83 -2.65 -10.93 -9.63
N SER A 84 -2.57 -12.25 -9.81
CA SER A 84 -3.62 -13.03 -10.49
C SER A 84 -4.98 -12.96 -9.78
N TRP A 85 -5.00 -12.91 -8.44
CA TRP A 85 -6.23 -12.66 -7.68
C TRP A 85 -6.76 -11.24 -7.84
N TYR A 86 -5.87 -10.25 -7.80
CA TYR A 86 -6.23 -8.86 -8.02
C TYR A 86 -6.91 -8.66 -9.37
N GLU A 87 -6.32 -9.18 -10.44
CA GLU A 87 -6.88 -9.10 -11.79
C GLU A 87 -8.27 -9.74 -11.88
N ARG A 88 -8.44 -10.93 -11.26
CA ARG A 88 -9.74 -11.63 -11.21
C ARG A 88 -10.81 -10.84 -10.48
N PHE A 89 -10.48 -10.25 -9.33
CA PHE A 89 -11.45 -9.41 -8.60
C PHE A 89 -11.71 -8.09 -9.30
N ALA A 90 -10.70 -7.49 -9.91
CA ALA A 90 -10.85 -6.23 -10.61
C ALA A 90 -11.72 -6.37 -11.87
N ALA A 91 -11.71 -7.52 -12.54
CA ALA A 91 -12.32 -7.73 -13.86
C ALA A 91 -13.75 -7.17 -14.00
N ASP A 92 -14.60 -7.41 -13.01
CA ASP A 92 -16.03 -7.04 -13.03
C ASP A 92 -16.36 -5.78 -12.20
N LEU A 93 -15.35 -5.13 -11.62
CA LEU A 93 -15.54 -3.92 -10.81
C LEU A 93 -15.60 -2.66 -11.67
N SER A 94 -16.43 -1.71 -11.21
CA SER A 94 -16.42 -0.32 -11.71
C SER A 94 -15.07 0.34 -11.41
N ASP A 95 -14.68 1.37 -12.17
CA ASP A 95 -13.42 2.09 -11.91
C ASP A 95 -13.33 2.60 -10.47
N ALA A 96 -14.43 3.14 -9.93
CA ALA A 96 -14.49 3.63 -8.54
C ALA A 96 -14.36 2.53 -7.49
N ASP A 97 -14.77 1.30 -7.80
CA ASP A 97 -14.58 0.15 -6.91
C ASP A 97 -13.18 -0.45 -7.05
N ARG A 98 -12.59 -0.44 -8.25
CA ARG A 98 -11.19 -0.87 -8.45
C ARG A 98 -10.21 -0.02 -7.65
N GLU A 99 -10.47 1.28 -7.48
CA GLU A 99 -9.67 2.14 -6.60
C GLU A 99 -9.70 1.71 -5.12
N LEU A 100 -10.75 0.98 -4.71
CA LEU A 100 -10.95 0.50 -3.34
C LEU A 100 -10.56 -0.96 -3.15
N LEU A 101 -10.35 -1.71 -4.22
CA LEU A 101 -9.90 -3.09 -4.16
C LEU A 101 -8.48 -3.14 -3.61
N THR A 102 -8.30 -3.85 -2.50
CA THR A 102 -6.99 -4.08 -1.89
C THR A 102 -6.87 -5.53 -1.43
N ILE A 103 -5.74 -6.16 -1.73
CA ILE A 103 -5.40 -7.49 -1.21
C ILE A 103 -4.13 -7.36 -0.37
N LEU A 104 -4.20 -7.76 0.89
CA LEU A 104 -3.05 -7.82 1.80
C LEU A 104 -2.72 -9.28 2.10
N VAL A 105 -1.48 -9.70 1.86
CA VAL A 105 -1.00 -11.01 2.33
C VAL A 105 -0.27 -10.83 3.65
N ALA A 106 -0.62 -11.65 4.65
CA ALA A 106 0.13 -11.78 5.87
C ALA A 106 1.22 -12.84 5.73
N LEU A 107 2.44 -12.48 6.13
CA LEU A 107 3.64 -13.30 6.02
C LEU A 107 4.27 -13.53 7.41
N PRO A 108 3.55 -14.15 8.36
CA PRO A 108 4.00 -14.28 9.76
C PRO A 108 5.20 -15.21 9.97
N HIS A 109 5.66 -15.86 8.90
CA HIS A 109 6.83 -16.74 8.91
C HIS A 109 8.14 -15.97 8.65
N LEU A 110 8.05 -14.73 8.16
CA LEU A 110 9.21 -13.86 7.98
C LEU A 110 9.65 -13.27 9.32
N ASP A 111 10.91 -12.87 9.41
CA ASP A 111 11.45 -12.21 10.59
C ASP A 111 10.75 -10.85 10.80
N HIS A 112 10.32 -10.59 12.02
CA HIS A 112 9.66 -9.33 12.40
C HIS A 112 10.66 -8.20 12.67
N THR A 113 11.94 -8.53 12.81
CA THR A 113 13.04 -7.63 13.14
C THR A 113 13.98 -7.36 11.97
N ASP A 114 13.89 -8.15 10.90
CA ASP A 114 14.67 -7.99 9.66
C ASP A 114 13.73 -8.02 8.44
N SER A 115 13.63 -6.89 7.76
CA SER A 115 12.77 -6.73 6.58
C SER A 115 13.45 -7.05 5.26
N THR A 116 14.74 -7.43 5.27
CA THR A 116 15.57 -7.57 4.07
C THR A 116 14.89 -8.43 3.00
N GLU A 117 14.31 -9.56 3.38
CA GLU A 117 13.64 -10.47 2.45
C GLU A 117 12.34 -9.87 1.86
N LEU A 118 11.53 -9.24 2.71
CA LEU A 118 10.27 -8.59 2.30
C LEU A 118 10.53 -7.40 1.36
N ASP A 119 11.49 -6.56 1.71
CA ASP A 119 11.89 -5.39 0.93
C ASP A 119 12.48 -5.82 -0.42
N ALA A 120 13.26 -6.91 -0.43
CA ALA A 120 13.83 -7.45 -1.66
C ALA A 120 12.75 -7.95 -2.62
N VAL A 121 11.74 -8.70 -2.14
CA VAL A 121 10.66 -9.19 -3.02
C VAL A 121 9.74 -8.06 -3.48
N GLN A 122 9.42 -7.09 -2.62
CA GLN A 122 8.63 -5.93 -3.01
C GLN A 122 9.33 -5.13 -4.11
N ARG A 123 10.63 -4.85 -3.93
CA ARG A 123 11.43 -4.12 -4.91
C ARG A 123 11.55 -4.87 -6.24
N ALA A 124 11.74 -6.18 -6.20
CA ALA A 124 11.82 -7.01 -7.39
C ALA A 124 10.50 -7.02 -8.20
N ALA A 125 9.36 -6.92 -7.52
CA ALA A 125 8.05 -6.89 -8.16
C ALA A 125 7.60 -5.48 -8.58
N LYS A 126 8.15 -4.42 -7.98
CA LYS A 126 7.68 -3.04 -8.14
C LYS A 126 7.61 -2.60 -9.61
N ASP A 127 8.64 -2.91 -10.40
CA ASP A 127 8.74 -2.50 -11.81
C ASP A 127 7.58 -3.04 -12.64
N GLU A 128 7.28 -4.34 -12.51
CA GLU A 128 6.19 -5.00 -13.23
C GLU A 128 4.83 -4.48 -12.79
N PHE A 129 4.62 -4.31 -11.48
CA PHE A 129 3.35 -3.80 -10.96
C PHE A 129 3.08 -2.37 -11.45
N VAL A 130 4.10 -1.50 -11.40
CA VAL A 130 3.98 -0.12 -11.85
C VAL A 130 3.72 -0.05 -13.36
N ALA A 131 4.38 -0.88 -14.16
CA ALA A 131 4.16 -0.95 -15.61
C ALA A 131 2.69 -1.29 -15.97
N GLU A 132 2.00 -1.98 -15.08
CA GLU A 132 0.61 -2.42 -15.27
C GLU A 132 -0.42 -1.53 -14.58
N GLY A 133 0.02 -0.43 -13.97
CA GLY A 133 -0.85 0.48 -13.24
C GLY A 133 -1.34 -0.08 -11.91
N LEU A 134 -0.57 -0.99 -11.30
CA LEU A 134 -0.73 -1.46 -9.93
C LEU A 134 0.35 -0.85 -9.02
N MET A 135 0.10 -0.94 -7.72
CA MET A 135 1.08 -0.66 -6.67
C MET A 135 1.23 -1.89 -5.80
N ILE A 136 2.46 -2.19 -5.42
CA ILE A 136 2.82 -3.16 -4.38
C ILE A 136 3.57 -2.43 -3.27
N GLY A 137 3.07 -2.51 -2.05
CA GLY A 137 3.66 -1.89 -0.87
C GLY A 137 3.94 -2.91 0.22
N GLN A 138 5.02 -2.70 0.96
CA GLN A 138 5.41 -3.51 2.10
C GLN A 138 5.05 -2.81 3.42
N PHE A 139 4.66 -3.61 4.40
CA PHE A 139 4.40 -3.15 5.77
C PHE A 139 5.06 -4.14 6.71
N HIS A 140 5.77 -3.66 7.73
CA HIS A 140 6.43 -4.55 8.69
C HIS A 140 6.77 -3.82 10.00
N PRO A 141 7.05 -4.54 11.10
CA PRO A 141 7.22 -3.94 12.43
C PRO A 141 8.37 -2.93 12.53
N VAL A 142 9.39 -3.07 11.69
CA VAL A 142 10.59 -2.22 11.66
C VAL A 142 10.63 -1.26 10.47
N CYS A 143 9.48 -0.99 9.83
CA CYS A 143 9.44 -0.16 8.62
C CYS A 143 9.86 1.28 8.89
N ALA A 144 10.95 1.70 8.24
CA ALA A 144 11.54 3.02 8.40
C ALA A 144 11.05 4.05 7.36
N GLU A 145 10.15 3.65 6.45
CA GLU A 145 9.66 4.56 5.41
C GLU A 145 8.88 5.75 6.01
N PRO A 146 9.24 6.99 5.65
CA PRO A 146 8.61 8.19 6.19
C PRO A 146 7.19 8.39 5.66
N GLY A 147 6.37 9.08 6.47
CA GLY A 147 5.06 9.54 6.06
C GLY A 147 5.13 10.67 5.02
N LEU A 148 4.14 10.72 4.14
CA LEU A 148 4.10 11.71 3.05
C LEU A 148 4.12 13.18 3.53
N TRP A 149 3.51 13.46 4.69
CA TRP A 149 3.35 14.81 5.22
C TRP A 149 4.17 15.06 6.49
N ASN A 150 4.84 14.03 7.01
CA ASN A 150 5.69 14.09 8.19
C ASN A 150 6.76 12.99 8.11
N ASP A 151 8.01 13.39 7.94
CA ASP A 151 9.16 12.50 7.81
C ASP A 151 9.48 11.73 9.10
N ASP A 152 8.94 12.16 10.25
CA ASP A 152 9.08 11.46 11.54
C ASP A 152 7.97 10.43 11.79
N PHE A 153 6.92 10.42 10.97
CA PHE A 153 5.84 9.44 11.07
C PHE A 153 6.16 8.17 10.28
N ARG A 154 5.78 7.00 10.78
CA ARG A 154 6.01 5.69 10.15
C ARG A 154 4.68 5.00 9.84
N PRO A 155 4.00 5.38 8.74
CA PRO A 155 2.66 4.88 8.43
C PRO A 155 2.64 3.41 7.99
N LEU A 156 3.79 2.84 7.62
CA LEU A 156 3.91 1.48 7.11
C LEU A 156 4.31 0.45 8.19
N VAL A 157 4.34 0.86 9.46
CA VAL A 157 4.54 -0.06 10.57
C VAL A 157 3.27 -0.87 10.82
N SER A 158 3.39 -2.18 10.66
CA SER A 158 2.32 -3.17 10.89
C SER A 158 2.74 -4.19 11.95
N PRO A 159 1.79 -4.87 12.60
CA PRO A 159 2.09 -5.87 13.64
C PRO A 159 2.80 -7.13 13.10
N VAL A 160 2.65 -7.42 11.81
CA VAL A 160 3.26 -8.56 11.12
C VAL A 160 3.76 -8.11 9.73
N PRO A 161 4.73 -8.80 9.11
CA PRO A 161 5.13 -8.55 7.72
C PRO A 161 3.98 -8.75 6.72
N LEU A 162 3.73 -7.76 5.87
CA LEU A 162 2.67 -7.74 4.86
C LEU A 162 3.19 -7.26 3.50
N LEU A 163 2.58 -7.78 2.43
CA LEU A 163 2.54 -7.11 1.13
C LEU A 163 1.09 -6.72 0.82
N ALA A 164 0.90 -5.50 0.32
CA ALA A 164 -0.39 -5.00 -0.13
C ALA A 164 -0.35 -4.71 -1.62
N ILE A 165 -1.37 -5.14 -2.35
CA ILE A 165 -1.56 -4.87 -3.77
C ILE A 165 -2.87 -4.12 -3.97
N ARG A 166 -2.81 -3.06 -4.78
CA ARG A 166 -3.96 -2.28 -5.24
C ARG A 166 -3.69 -1.64 -6.59
N GLN A 167 -4.73 -1.08 -7.21
CA GLN A 167 -4.57 -0.20 -8.36
C GLN A 167 -3.77 1.06 -7.97
N MET A 168 -2.92 1.51 -8.89
CA MET A 168 -2.27 2.82 -8.83
C MET A 168 -3.32 3.92 -8.90
N LEU A 169 -3.18 4.90 -8.02
CA LEU A 169 -4.03 6.07 -7.88
C LEU A 169 -3.25 7.33 -8.24
N VAL A 170 -3.97 8.39 -8.59
CA VAL A 170 -3.36 9.66 -8.95
C VAL A 170 -2.50 10.27 -7.82
N PHE A 171 -2.75 9.91 -6.56
CA PHE A 171 -1.93 10.38 -5.44
C PHE A 171 -0.60 9.63 -5.27
N ASP A 172 -0.34 8.61 -6.09
CA ASP A 172 0.87 7.78 -5.98
C ASP A 172 2.10 8.39 -6.63
N LEU A 173 1.98 9.57 -7.24
CA LEU A 173 3.07 10.26 -7.94
C LEU A 173 4.39 10.25 -7.15
N LEU A 174 4.33 10.50 -5.83
CA LEU A 174 5.55 10.57 -5.01
C LEU A 174 6.21 9.22 -4.70
N PHE A 175 5.55 8.10 -5.00
CA PHE A 175 6.14 6.75 -4.87
C PHE A 175 6.79 6.27 -6.17
N VAL A 176 6.56 6.99 -7.28
CA VAL A 176 6.98 6.62 -8.65
C VAL A 176 7.84 7.70 -9.34
N VAL A 177 7.96 8.90 -8.76
CA VAL A 177 8.67 10.02 -9.41
C VAL A 177 10.18 9.84 -9.49
N ASP A 178 10.78 9.07 -8.59
CA ASP A 178 12.24 8.92 -8.50
C ASP A 178 12.81 7.94 -9.55
N ASP A 179 11.94 7.25 -10.31
CA ASP A 179 12.31 6.33 -11.40
C ASP A 179 11.63 6.77 -12.71
N GLU A 180 12.40 6.87 -13.79
CA GLU A 180 11.92 7.38 -15.07
C GLU A 180 10.86 6.48 -15.72
N ALA A 181 11.03 5.16 -15.64
CA ALA A 181 10.08 4.21 -16.20
C ALA A 181 8.78 4.19 -15.38
N HIS A 182 8.88 4.31 -14.05
CA HIS A 182 7.72 4.40 -13.17
C HIS A 182 6.93 5.69 -13.41
N LEU A 183 7.63 6.82 -13.54
CA LEU A 183 7.02 8.11 -13.84
C LEU A 183 6.31 8.10 -15.20
N ASP A 184 6.94 7.54 -16.24
CA ASP A 184 6.35 7.40 -17.57
C ASP A 184 5.08 6.53 -17.57
N SER A 185 5.08 5.41 -16.83
CA SER A 185 3.87 4.59 -16.61
C SER A 185 2.75 5.40 -15.95
N TYR A 186 3.07 6.15 -14.89
CA TYR A 186 2.12 7.02 -14.20
C TYR A 186 1.55 8.10 -15.14
N LEU A 187 2.41 8.79 -15.91
CA LEU A 187 2.01 9.87 -16.81
C LEU A 187 1.09 9.37 -17.93
N ARG A 188 1.37 8.20 -18.52
CA ARG A 188 0.47 7.57 -19.50
C ARG A 188 -0.95 7.36 -18.97
N ARG A 189 -1.09 7.14 -17.66
CA ARG A 189 -2.36 6.80 -17.03
C ARG A 189 -3.16 8.01 -16.56
N PHE A 190 -2.48 9.03 -16.03
CA PHE A 190 -3.14 10.17 -15.40
C PHE A 190 -3.02 11.49 -16.15
N ALA A 191 -2.06 11.66 -17.06
CA ALA A 191 -1.94 12.90 -17.83
C ALA A 191 -2.99 12.94 -18.96
N PRO A 192 -3.56 14.13 -19.27
CA PRO A 192 -3.33 15.44 -18.66
C PRO A 192 -4.21 15.74 -17.42
N ALA A 193 -5.00 14.77 -16.95
CA ALA A 193 -6.00 14.94 -15.90
C ALA A 193 -5.44 15.01 -14.45
N ILE A 194 -4.13 15.15 -14.28
CA ILE A 194 -3.49 15.22 -12.95
C ILE A 194 -3.94 16.51 -12.22
N PRO A 195 -4.59 16.39 -11.04
CA PRO A 195 -5.02 17.56 -10.27
C PRO A 195 -3.85 18.48 -9.90
N SER A 196 -4.06 19.80 -9.88
CA SER A 196 -3.03 20.78 -9.47
C SER A 196 -2.42 20.43 -8.11
N ARG A 197 -3.27 20.09 -7.12
CA ARG A 197 -2.81 19.68 -5.78
C ARG A 197 -1.81 18.51 -5.78
N VAL A 198 -1.93 17.59 -6.74
CA VAL A 198 -1.00 16.45 -6.87
C VAL A 198 0.31 16.91 -7.50
N ARG A 199 0.24 17.82 -8.48
CA ARG A 199 1.43 18.45 -9.05
C ARG A 199 2.18 19.27 -8.00
N ASP A 200 1.46 19.93 -7.09
CA ASP A 200 2.07 20.71 -6.00
C ASP A 200 2.83 19.83 -4.99
N LEU A 201 2.47 18.55 -4.85
CA LEU A 201 3.21 17.59 -4.02
C LEU A 201 4.65 17.40 -4.49
N LEU A 202 4.90 17.47 -5.80
CA LEU A 202 6.26 17.41 -6.36
C LEU A 202 7.12 18.55 -5.80
N THR A 203 6.56 19.75 -5.70
CA THR A 203 7.26 20.94 -5.20
C THR A 203 7.63 20.81 -3.73
N VAL A 204 6.87 20.05 -2.93
CA VAL A 204 7.14 19.82 -1.50
C VAL A 204 8.34 18.88 -1.32
N ARG A 205 8.44 17.81 -2.13
CA ARG A 205 9.51 16.80 -2.04
C ARG A 205 10.80 17.21 -2.76
N LEU A 206 10.70 18.04 -3.82
CA LEU A 206 11.84 18.60 -4.56
C LEU A 206 12.43 19.86 -3.89
N ARG A 207 12.02 20.23 -2.67
CA ARG A 207 12.74 21.25 -1.92
C ARG A 207 14.15 20.71 -1.64
N PRO A 208 15.22 21.35 -2.16
CA PRO A 208 16.56 20.90 -1.87
C PRO A 208 16.78 20.97 -0.36
N THR A 209 17.20 19.87 0.23
CA THR A 209 17.82 19.88 1.56
C THR A 209 19.08 20.74 1.47
N GLY A 210 18.95 22.00 1.88
CA GLY A 210 20.06 22.95 1.98
C GLY A 210 20.21 23.91 0.80
N VAL A 211 19.40 24.95 0.77
CA VAL A 211 19.85 26.28 0.29
C VAL A 211 19.45 27.30 1.35
N PRO A 212 20.41 28.00 2.00
CA PRO A 212 20.08 29.08 2.92
C PRO A 212 19.26 30.14 2.19
N GLY A 213 18.11 30.52 2.73
CA GLY A 213 17.25 31.54 2.15
C GLY A 213 18.02 32.84 1.94
N VAL A 214 18.01 33.35 0.71
CA VAL A 214 18.49 34.71 0.40
C VAL A 214 17.56 35.69 1.11
N PRO A 215 18.06 36.64 1.91
CA PRO A 215 17.22 37.60 2.61
C PRO A 215 16.54 38.50 1.58
N VAL A 216 15.22 38.61 1.67
CA VAL A 216 14.43 39.58 0.91
C VAL A 216 14.83 40.96 1.43
N GLY A 217 15.57 41.69 0.60
CA GLY A 217 15.94 43.07 0.86
C GLY A 217 14.68 43.93 0.97
N VAL A 218 14.53 44.57 2.13
CA VAL A 218 13.64 45.71 2.32
C VAL A 218 14.19 46.86 1.47
N THR A 219 13.41 47.32 0.52
CA THR A 219 13.59 48.66 -0.06
C THR A 219 12.46 49.57 0.40
N ALA A 220 12.87 50.78 0.77
CA ALA A 220 12.17 51.84 1.49
C ALA A 220 10.86 52.33 0.84
#